data_AF-A0AAW6HSF5-F1
#
_entry.id   AF-A0AAW6HSF5-F1
#
_cell.length_a   1.000
_cell.length_b   1.000
_cell.length_c   1.000
_cell.angle_alpha   90.00
_cell.angle_beta   90.00
_cell.angle_gamma   90.00
#
_symmetry.space_group_name_H-M   'P 1'
#
loop_
_entity.id
_entity.type
_entity.pdbx_description
1 polymer ?
#
loop_
_entity_poly.entity_id
_entity_poly.type
_entity_poly.pdbx_seq_one_letter_code
_entity_poly.pdbx_strand_id
1 'polypeptide(L)'
;MSSKLKLKKDIDYSTEITVSQFFIDPAMLQQQRERIKAALPKEMSDESIMQYELLQLTIKDNLFSAIMNYLADHFEFEMSEEQMKSVIEQLKLSGVNADENILKNMADKIIKKGLMFDHFAKEWNVKVTDEEVKNMLDAYYEKTNQSIHDVLNDKNKFESVRVSILEEKMVMKTISKFALRFNLQNPNYQEESSDSDKSVN
;
A
#
# COMPACT_ATOMS: atom_id res chain seq x y z
N MET A 1 -18.04 -3.54 -20.34
CA MET A 1 -17.41 -2.19 -20.38
C MET A 1 -16.37 -2.07 -19.26
N SER A 2 -15.29 -1.29 -19.42
CA SER A 2 -14.31 -1.06 -18.34
C SER A 2 -14.70 0.13 -17.46
N SER A 3 -14.32 0.12 -16.18
CA SER A 3 -14.53 1.25 -15.27
C SER A 3 -13.74 2.49 -15.73
N LYS A 4 -14.19 3.68 -15.34
CA LYS A 4 -13.57 4.96 -15.73
C LYS A 4 -13.35 5.86 -14.53
N LEU A 5 -12.38 6.76 -14.66
CA LEU A 5 -12.05 7.80 -13.69
C LEU A 5 -12.05 9.16 -14.39
N LYS A 6 -12.63 10.16 -13.74
CA LYS A 6 -12.66 11.54 -14.19
C LYS A 6 -12.21 12.46 -13.07
N LEU A 7 -11.28 13.37 -13.37
CA LEU A 7 -10.87 14.41 -12.44
C LEU A 7 -11.99 15.45 -12.34
N LYS A 8 -12.52 15.67 -11.13
CA LYS A 8 -13.59 16.67 -10.88
C LYS A 8 -13.06 17.98 -10.33
N LYS A 9 -11.92 17.95 -9.61
CA LYS A 9 -11.22 19.12 -9.09
C LYS A 9 -9.72 18.90 -9.17
N ASP A 10 -8.97 19.97 -9.39
CA ASP A 10 -7.51 19.91 -9.37
C ASP A 10 -7.00 19.44 -8.01
N ILE A 11 -5.85 18.77 -8.02
CA ILE A 11 -5.21 18.24 -6.81
C ILE A 11 -4.25 19.29 -6.28
N ASP A 12 -4.51 19.75 -5.06
CA ASP A 12 -3.56 20.60 -4.34
C ASP A 12 -2.55 19.73 -3.61
N TYR A 13 -1.33 19.67 -4.16
CA TYR A 13 -0.19 18.96 -3.57
C TYR A 13 0.49 19.73 -2.43
N SER A 14 0.12 21.00 -2.19
CA SER A 14 0.61 21.78 -1.05
C SER A 14 -0.16 21.49 0.25
N THR A 15 -1.31 20.81 0.14
CA THR A 15 -2.08 20.35 1.29
C THR A 15 -1.26 19.38 2.14
N GLU A 16 -1.26 19.62 3.45
CA GLU A 16 -0.61 18.74 4.42
C GLU A 16 -1.57 17.66 4.90
N ILE A 17 -1.18 16.40 4.74
CA ILE A 17 -2.00 15.24 5.13
C ILE A 17 -1.75 14.94 6.61
N THR A 18 -2.80 15.08 7.42
CA THR A 18 -2.71 14.83 8.87
C THR A 18 -3.00 13.37 9.19
N VAL A 19 -2.07 12.73 9.89
CA VAL A 19 -2.18 11.37 10.41
C VAL A 19 -2.32 11.47 11.93
N SER A 20 -3.51 11.14 12.43
CA SER A 20 -3.84 11.18 13.86
C SER A 20 -3.75 9.82 14.55
N GLN A 21 -3.83 8.74 13.78
CA GLN A 21 -3.79 7.38 14.30
C GLN A 21 -3.14 6.43 13.29
N PHE A 22 -2.39 5.46 13.79
CA PHE A 22 -1.96 4.30 13.02
C PHE A 22 -2.91 3.13 13.30
N PHE A 23 -3.44 2.56 12.22
CA PHE A 23 -4.21 1.32 12.29
C PHE A 23 -3.26 0.15 12.07
N ILE A 24 -3.27 -0.76 13.05
CA ILE A 24 -2.47 -1.97 13.02
C ILE A 24 -3.44 -3.14 13.15
N ASP A 25 -3.68 -3.85 12.06
CA ASP A 25 -4.48 -5.09 12.08
C ASP A 25 -3.57 -6.27 12.45
N PRO A 26 -3.79 -6.94 13.61
CA PRO A 26 -2.99 -8.08 14.01
C PRO A 26 -3.02 -9.25 13.02
N ALA A 27 -4.15 -9.47 12.33
CA ALA A 27 -4.27 -10.54 11.35
C ALA A 27 -3.43 -10.23 10.10
N MET A 28 -3.45 -8.97 9.65
CA MET A 28 -2.60 -8.51 8.55
C MET A 28 -1.12 -8.60 8.89
N LEU A 29 -0.72 -8.20 10.10
CA LEU A 29 0.66 -8.32 10.58
C LEU A 29 1.13 -9.78 10.59
N GLN A 30 0.29 -10.70 11.07
CA GLN A 30 0.62 -12.12 11.11
C GLN A 30 0.80 -12.71 9.71
N GLN A 31 -0.08 -12.35 8.76
CA GLN A 31 0.05 -12.77 7.36
C GLN A 31 1.33 -12.21 6.71
N GLN A 32 1.66 -10.93 6.95
CA GLN A 32 2.90 -10.33 6.47
C GLN A 32 4.12 -11.02 7.07
N ARG A 33 4.08 -11.34 8.36
CA ARG A 33 5.15 -12.06 9.06
C ARG A 33 5.40 -13.43 8.43
N GLU A 34 4.35 -14.18 8.12
CA GLU A 34 4.45 -15.49 7.45
C GLU A 34 5.03 -15.37 6.04
N ARG A 35 4.63 -14.34 5.28
CA ARG A 35 5.18 -14.07 3.95
C ARG A 35 6.67 -13.73 3.99
N ILE A 36 7.08 -12.85 4.92
CA ILE A 36 8.49 -12.48 5.11
C ILE A 36 9.32 -13.71 5.51
N LYS A 37 8.82 -14.53 6.43
CA LYS A 37 9.46 -15.80 6.82
C LYS A 37 9.62 -16.78 5.67
N ALA A 38 8.66 -16.83 4.75
CA ALA A 38 8.73 -17.70 3.57
C ALA A 38 9.73 -17.19 2.52
N ALA A 39 9.96 -15.88 2.44
CA ALA A 39 10.83 -15.25 1.46
C ALA A 39 12.29 -15.12 1.92
N LEU A 40 12.54 -14.99 3.23
CA LEU A 40 13.89 -14.89 3.78
C LEU A 40 14.53 -16.28 3.97
N PRO A 41 15.84 -16.44 3.70
CA PRO A 41 16.57 -17.65 4.07
C PRO A 41 16.39 -17.96 5.56
N LYS A 42 16.23 -19.24 5.91
CA LYS A 42 15.99 -19.73 7.29
C LYS A 42 17.01 -19.22 8.32
N GLU A 43 18.18 -18.79 7.86
CA GLU A 43 19.33 -18.35 8.65
C GLU A 43 19.22 -16.88 9.11
N MET A 44 18.32 -16.08 8.51
CA MET A 44 18.06 -14.68 8.88
C MET A 44 16.84 -14.59 9.81
N SER A 45 16.88 -15.32 10.93
CA SER A 45 15.82 -15.38 11.94
C SER A 45 16.00 -14.32 13.03
N ASP A 46 16.42 -13.11 12.67
CA ASP A 46 16.50 -12.01 13.61
C ASP A 46 15.10 -11.39 13.76
N GLU A 47 14.48 -11.67 14.90
CA GLU A 47 13.15 -11.15 15.24
C GLU A 47 13.12 -9.61 15.25
N SER A 48 14.25 -8.95 15.52
CA SER A 48 14.33 -7.47 15.51
C SER A 48 14.24 -6.91 14.08
N ILE A 49 14.90 -7.54 13.12
CA ILE A 49 14.78 -7.18 11.69
C ILE A 49 13.35 -7.41 11.21
N MET A 50 12.74 -8.53 11.61
CA MET A 50 11.36 -8.83 11.27
C MET A 50 10.37 -7.79 11.82
N GLN A 51 10.53 -7.38 13.07
CA GLN A 51 9.71 -6.33 13.68
C GLN A 51 9.90 -4.98 12.98
N TYR A 52 11.13 -4.66 12.61
CA TYR A 52 11.43 -3.44 11.87
C TYR A 52 10.76 -3.41 10.50
N GLU A 53 10.87 -4.48 9.71
CA GLU A 53 10.21 -4.61 8.41
C GLU A 53 8.68 -4.52 8.52
N LEU A 54 8.09 -5.21 9.49
CA LEU A 54 6.64 -5.14 9.75
C LEU A 54 6.19 -3.73 10.14
N LEU A 55 6.97 -3.03 10.97
CA LEU A 55 6.68 -1.65 11.35
C LEU A 55 6.74 -0.72 10.14
N GLN A 56 7.78 -0.83 9.31
CA GLN A 56 7.93 -0.02 8.10
C GLN A 56 6.76 -0.24 7.13
N LEU A 57 6.36 -1.49 6.90
CA LEU A 57 5.22 -1.82 6.05
C LEU A 57 3.92 -1.21 6.59
N THR A 58 3.71 -1.32 7.90
CA THR A 58 2.51 -0.78 8.56
C THR A 58 2.45 0.74 8.46
N ILE A 59 3.56 1.43 8.72
CA ILE A 59 3.65 2.88 8.57
C ILE A 59 3.36 3.27 7.12
N LYS A 60 4.04 2.64 6.15
CA LYS A 60 3.87 2.91 4.71
C LYS A 60 2.41 2.77 4.29
N ASP A 61 1.75 1.71 4.71
CA ASP A 61 0.35 1.44 4.36
C ASP A 61 -0.62 2.48 4.94
N ASN A 62 -0.39 2.91 6.18
CA ASN A 62 -1.19 3.97 6.81
C ASN A 62 -1.00 5.33 6.11
N LEU A 63 0.24 5.70 5.80
CA LEU A 63 0.55 6.95 5.09
C LEU A 63 -0.08 6.95 3.70
N PHE A 64 0.13 5.87 2.96
CA PHE A 64 -0.44 5.70 1.63
C PHE A 64 -1.97 5.76 1.67
N SER A 65 -2.60 5.08 2.62
CA SER A 65 -4.06 5.07 2.78
C SER A 65 -4.62 6.47 3.06
N ALA A 66 -3.97 7.24 3.94
CA ALA A 66 -4.39 8.61 4.25
C ALA A 66 -4.35 9.51 3.00
N ILE A 67 -3.27 9.43 2.23
CA ILE A 67 -3.10 10.21 1.00
C ILE A 67 -4.10 9.76 -0.07
N MET A 68 -4.29 8.45 -0.26
CA MET A 68 -5.21 7.91 -1.26
C MET A 68 -6.67 8.28 -0.95
N ASN A 69 -7.05 8.36 0.32
CA ASN A 69 -8.37 8.86 0.71
C ASN A 69 -8.56 10.32 0.29
N TYR A 70 -7.56 11.18 0.56
CA TYR A 70 -7.58 12.57 0.09
C TYR A 70 -7.66 12.62 -1.45
N LEU A 71 -6.83 11.86 -2.16
CA LEU A 71 -6.83 11.86 -3.63
C LEU A 71 -8.15 11.37 -4.21
N ALA A 72 -8.77 10.33 -3.65
CA ALA A 72 -10.05 9.80 -4.11
C ALA A 72 -11.15 10.86 -4.10
N ASP A 73 -11.11 11.80 -3.15
CA ASP A 73 -12.05 12.92 -3.07
C ASP A 73 -11.92 13.92 -4.23
N HIS A 74 -10.91 13.81 -5.09
CA HIS A 74 -10.71 14.64 -6.29
C HIS A 74 -11.19 13.98 -7.58
N PHE A 75 -11.70 12.75 -7.49
CA PHE A 75 -12.19 12.00 -8.63
C PHE A 75 -13.68 11.67 -8.53
N GLU A 76 -14.23 11.36 -9.69
CA GLU A 76 -15.50 10.68 -9.91
C GLU A 76 -15.22 9.34 -10.58
N PHE A 77 -15.82 8.27 -10.07
CA PHE A 77 -15.57 6.90 -10.51
C PHE A 77 -16.84 6.30 -11.12
N GLU A 78 -16.76 5.90 -12.39
CA GLU A 78 -17.81 5.13 -13.06
C GLU A 78 -17.41 3.66 -13.03
N MET A 79 -18.07 2.87 -12.18
CA MET A 79 -17.69 1.48 -11.92
C MET A 79 -18.44 0.52 -12.84
N SER A 80 -17.71 -0.38 -13.48
CA SER A 80 -18.28 -1.48 -14.26
C SER A 80 -18.61 -2.68 -13.38
N GLU A 81 -19.86 -3.15 -13.43
CA GLU A 81 -20.27 -4.37 -12.74
C GLU A 81 -19.52 -5.62 -13.23
N GLU A 82 -19.20 -5.70 -14.52
CA GLU A 82 -18.45 -6.83 -15.08
C GLU A 82 -17.04 -6.89 -14.50
N GLN A 83 -16.38 -5.72 -14.41
CA GLN A 83 -15.04 -5.64 -13.82
C GLN A 83 -15.09 -5.94 -12.32
N MET A 84 -16.11 -5.44 -11.62
CA MET A 84 -16.35 -5.74 -10.21
C MET A 84 -16.47 -7.24 -9.96
N LYS A 85 -17.29 -7.93 -10.75
CA LYS A 85 -17.48 -9.40 -10.64
C LYS A 85 -16.16 -10.15 -10.89
N SER A 86 -15.42 -9.76 -11.93
CA SER A 86 -14.13 -10.37 -12.25
C SER A 86 -13.11 -10.24 -11.11
N VAL A 87 -12.99 -9.06 -10.50
CA VAL A 87 -12.09 -8.84 -9.36
C VAL A 87 -12.54 -9.64 -8.13
N ILE A 88 -13.85 -9.73 -7.86
CA ILE A 88 -14.38 -10.57 -6.76
C ILE A 88 -14.04 -12.04 -6.97
N GLU A 89 -14.18 -12.56 -8.20
CA GLU A 89 -13.80 -13.92 -8.54
C GLU A 89 -12.30 -14.16 -8.34
N GLN A 90 -11.45 -13.22 -8.75
CA GLN A 90 -10.00 -13.30 -8.53
C GLN A 90 -9.62 -13.31 -7.04
N LEU A 91 -10.30 -12.51 -6.21
CA LEU A 91 -10.11 -12.51 -4.75
C LEU A 91 -10.46 -13.87 -4.13
N LYS A 92 -11.59 -14.47 -4.55
CA LYS A 92 -11.99 -15.81 -4.11
C LYS A 92 -10.99 -16.88 -4.54
N LEU A 93 -10.52 -16.82 -5.78
CA LEU A 93 -9.50 -17.76 -6.30
C LEU A 93 -8.16 -17.63 -5.59
N SER A 94 -7.84 -16.44 -5.09
CA SER A 94 -6.65 -16.16 -4.29
C SER A 94 -6.78 -16.59 -2.82
N GLY A 95 -7.89 -17.22 -2.45
CA GLY A 95 -8.14 -17.76 -1.11
C GLY A 95 -8.68 -16.75 -0.10
N VAL A 96 -9.13 -15.57 -0.55
CA VAL A 96 -9.80 -14.61 0.34
C VAL A 96 -11.19 -15.13 0.66
N ASN A 97 -11.34 -15.70 1.86
CA ASN A 97 -12.61 -16.20 2.37
C ASN A 97 -13.27 -15.13 3.26
N ALA A 98 -14.08 -14.26 2.64
CA ALA A 98 -14.78 -13.19 3.32
C ALA A 98 -16.21 -13.07 2.78
N ASP A 99 -17.08 -12.41 3.54
CA ASP A 99 -18.46 -12.15 3.13
C ASP A 99 -18.55 -11.35 1.84
N GLU A 100 -19.63 -11.54 1.08
CA GLU A 100 -19.80 -10.92 -0.25
C GLU A 100 -19.70 -9.38 -0.20
N ASN A 101 -20.22 -8.76 0.86
CA ASN A 101 -20.12 -7.31 1.06
C ASN A 101 -18.67 -6.86 1.28
N ILE A 102 -17.87 -7.65 2.00
CA ILE A 102 -16.45 -7.37 2.21
C ILE A 102 -15.69 -7.51 0.89
N LEU A 103 -15.96 -8.57 0.13
CA LEU A 103 -15.35 -8.78 -1.18
C LEU A 103 -15.70 -7.67 -2.18
N LYS A 104 -16.95 -7.18 -2.18
CA LYS A 104 -17.36 -6.02 -2.98
C LYS A 104 -16.59 -4.76 -2.59
N ASN A 105 -16.46 -4.49 -1.29
CA ASN A 105 -15.70 -3.33 -0.81
C ASN A 105 -14.20 -3.44 -1.15
N MET A 106 -13.62 -4.63 -1.07
CA MET A 106 -12.23 -4.87 -1.49
C MET A 106 -12.06 -4.65 -3.00
N ALA A 107 -12.95 -5.22 -3.82
CA ALA A 107 -12.91 -5.08 -5.26
C ALA A 107 -13.09 -3.61 -5.70
N ASP A 108 -13.99 -2.86 -5.07
CA ASP A 108 -14.15 -1.42 -5.28
C ASP A 108 -12.83 -0.66 -5.04
N LYS A 109 -12.19 -0.90 -3.89
CA LYS A 109 -10.89 -0.28 -3.56
C LYS A 109 -9.79 -0.65 -4.55
N ILE A 110 -9.71 -1.91 -4.97
CA ILE A 110 -8.71 -2.39 -5.94
C ILE A 110 -8.88 -1.69 -7.28
N ILE A 111 -10.10 -1.61 -7.80
CA ILE A 111 -10.40 -0.98 -9.08
C ILE A 111 -10.11 0.52 -9.01
N LYS A 112 -10.56 1.21 -7.95
CA LYS A 112 -10.28 2.64 -7.75
C LYS A 112 -8.78 2.92 -7.67
N LYS A 113 -8.03 2.10 -6.93
CA LYS A 113 -6.57 2.21 -6.85
C LYS A 113 -5.93 2.07 -8.23
N GLY A 114 -6.32 1.05 -9.00
CA GLY A 114 -5.80 0.83 -10.35
C GLY A 114 -6.05 2.03 -11.27
N LEU A 115 -7.27 2.55 -11.29
CA LEU A 115 -7.62 3.73 -12.10
C LEU A 115 -6.82 4.98 -11.71
N MET A 116 -6.64 5.23 -10.41
CA MET A 116 -5.84 6.35 -9.92
C MET A 116 -4.36 6.15 -10.28
N PHE A 117 -3.83 4.93 -10.15
CA PHE A 117 -2.44 4.64 -10.51
C PHE A 117 -2.19 4.84 -12.00
N ASP A 118 -3.11 4.42 -12.87
CA ASP A 118 -3.01 4.66 -14.31
C ASP A 118 -3.03 6.15 -14.66
N HIS A 119 -3.83 6.94 -13.93
CA HIS A 119 -3.87 8.40 -14.08
C HIS A 119 -2.55 9.04 -13.66
N PHE A 120 -2.11 8.75 -12.44
CA PHE A 120 -0.91 9.36 -11.86
C PHE A 120 0.40 8.87 -12.48
N ALA A 121 0.46 7.62 -12.96
CA ALA A 121 1.63 7.13 -13.68
C ALA A 121 1.88 7.95 -14.95
N LYS A 122 0.81 8.37 -15.64
CA LYS A 122 0.91 9.29 -16.79
C LYS A 122 1.28 10.70 -16.35
N GLU A 123 0.57 11.25 -15.37
CA GLU A 123 0.81 12.62 -14.86
C GLU A 123 2.24 12.81 -14.35
N TRP A 124 2.74 11.85 -13.57
CA TRP A 124 4.07 11.90 -12.96
C TRP A 124 5.16 11.24 -13.82
N ASN A 125 4.81 10.77 -15.02
CA ASN A 125 5.68 10.08 -15.96
C ASN A 125 6.47 8.92 -15.30
N VAL A 126 5.78 8.11 -14.50
CA VAL A 126 6.35 6.92 -13.85
C VAL A 126 6.24 5.74 -14.79
N LYS A 127 7.38 5.10 -15.07
CA LYS A 127 7.49 3.91 -15.91
C LYS A 127 8.48 2.92 -15.28
N VAL A 128 8.37 1.66 -15.67
CA VAL A 128 9.32 0.61 -15.32
C VAL A 128 9.93 0.06 -16.59
N THR A 129 11.24 0.21 -16.75
CA THR A 129 11.97 -0.30 -17.92
C THR A 129 12.30 -1.79 -17.76
N ASP A 130 12.62 -2.46 -18.87
CA ASP A 130 13.04 -3.86 -18.85
C ASP A 130 14.31 -4.07 -18.03
N GLU A 131 15.21 -3.09 -18.05
CA GLU A 131 16.42 -3.08 -17.25
C GLU A 131 16.11 -3.05 -15.75
N GLU A 132 15.15 -2.24 -15.32
CA GLU A 132 14.73 -2.21 -13.91
C GLU A 132 14.13 -3.53 -13.45
N VAL A 133 13.36 -4.21 -14.32
CA VAL A 133 12.84 -5.55 -14.03
C VAL A 133 13.98 -6.56 -13.90
N LYS A 134 14.95 -6.55 -14.83
CA LYS A 134 16.11 -7.45 -14.79
C LYS A 134 16.95 -7.22 -13.52
N ASN A 135 17.27 -5.97 -13.21
CA ASN A 135 18.05 -5.62 -12.01
C ASN A 135 17.36 -6.09 -10.72
N MET A 136 16.02 -6.00 -10.66
CA MET A 136 15.26 -6.50 -9.51
C MET A 136 15.30 -8.03 -9.41
N LEU A 137 15.21 -8.74 -10.55
CA LEU A 137 15.32 -10.19 -10.59
C LEU A 137 16.73 -10.67 -10.21
N ASP A 138 17.76 -9.99 -10.68
CA ASP A 138 19.15 -10.28 -10.33
C ASP A 138 19.37 -10.09 -8.83
N ALA A 139 18.90 -8.97 -8.25
CA ALA A 139 18.96 -8.73 -6.81
C ALA A 139 18.17 -9.77 -5.99
N TYR A 140 17.06 -10.28 -6.52
CA TYR A 140 16.30 -11.37 -5.89
C TYR A 140 17.06 -12.69 -5.92
N TYR A 141 17.68 -13.02 -7.06
CA TYR A 141 18.53 -14.21 -7.21
C TYR A 141 19.73 -14.17 -6.26
N GLU A 142 20.43 -13.04 -6.19
CA GLU A 142 21.58 -12.85 -5.28
C GLU A 142 21.21 -13.08 -3.81
N LYS A 143 20.01 -12.65 -3.39
CA LYS A 143 19.55 -12.77 -2.01
C LYS A 143 18.98 -14.13 -1.63
N THR A 144 18.32 -14.81 -2.58
CA THR A 144 17.53 -16.02 -2.28
C THR A 144 18.09 -17.29 -2.90
N ASN A 145 19.01 -17.16 -3.86
CA ASN A 145 19.55 -18.23 -4.69
C ASN A 145 18.45 -19.02 -5.45
N GLN A 146 17.26 -18.45 -5.64
CA GLN A 146 16.15 -19.06 -6.36
C GLN A 146 16.20 -18.70 -7.84
N SER A 147 16.11 -19.70 -8.72
CA SER A 147 16.20 -19.50 -10.17
C SER A 147 15.18 -18.49 -10.70
N ILE A 148 15.66 -17.49 -11.43
CA ILE A 148 14.86 -16.49 -12.14
C ILE A 148 14.65 -16.83 -13.62
N HIS A 149 15.23 -17.94 -14.10
CA HIS A 149 15.21 -18.32 -15.51
C HIS A 149 13.78 -18.45 -16.08
N ASP A 150 12.87 -19.03 -15.31
CA ASP A 150 11.48 -19.20 -15.72
C ASP A 150 10.75 -17.86 -15.85
N VAL A 151 11.14 -16.85 -15.07
CA VAL A 151 10.55 -15.51 -15.11
C VAL A 151 11.11 -14.71 -16.27
N LEU A 152 12.40 -14.84 -16.57
CA LEU A 152 13.06 -14.16 -17.69
C LEU A 152 12.57 -14.65 -19.06
N ASN A 153 12.19 -15.92 -19.16
CA ASN A 153 11.76 -16.52 -20.42
C ASN A 153 10.24 -16.55 -20.62
N ASP A 154 9.46 -16.31 -19.56
CA ASP A 154 8.00 -16.20 -19.64
C ASP A 154 7.58 -14.74 -19.59
N LYS A 155 7.07 -14.24 -20.73
CA LYS A 155 6.62 -12.85 -20.86
C LYS A 155 5.55 -12.48 -19.83
N ASN A 156 4.62 -13.37 -19.49
CA ASN A 156 3.55 -13.07 -18.55
C ASN A 156 4.09 -12.93 -17.13
N LYS A 157 5.04 -13.79 -16.75
CA LYS A 157 5.72 -13.69 -15.45
C LYS A 157 6.58 -12.42 -15.38
N PHE A 158 7.33 -12.10 -16.43
CA PHE A 158 8.13 -10.89 -16.52
C PHE A 158 7.29 -9.62 -16.35
N GLU A 159 6.16 -9.53 -17.05
CA GLU A 159 5.24 -8.39 -16.93
C GLU A 159 4.55 -8.33 -15.55
N SER A 160 4.30 -9.49 -14.92
CA SER A 160 3.77 -9.51 -13.54
C SER A 160 4.76 -8.89 -12.54
N VAL A 161 6.06 -9.13 -12.73
CA VAL A 161 7.11 -8.47 -11.93
C VAL A 161 7.15 -6.97 -12.22
N ARG A 162 7.05 -6.56 -13.49
CA ARG A 162 6.98 -5.15 -13.87
C ARG A 162 5.82 -4.43 -13.19
N VAL A 163 4.63 -5.03 -13.19
CA VAL A 163 3.44 -4.48 -12.53
C VAL A 163 3.68 -4.32 -11.03
N SER A 164 4.31 -5.31 -10.38
CA SER A 164 4.65 -5.24 -8.96
C SER A 164 5.63 -4.11 -8.64
N ILE A 165 6.66 -3.93 -9.48
CA ILE A 165 7.63 -2.82 -9.34
C ILE A 165 6.96 -1.47 -9.56
N LEU A 166 6.08 -1.38 -10.56
CA LEU A 166 5.34 -0.15 -10.85
C LEU A 166 4.44 0.22 -9.66
N GLU A 167 3.74 -0.75 -9.10
CA GLU A 167 2.88 -0.56 -7.93
C GLU A 167 3.65 0.01 -6.73
N GLU A 168 4.79 -0.59 -6.38
CA GLU A 168 5.64 -0.10 -5.28
C GLU A 168 6.19 1.31 -5.56
N LYS A 169 6.65 1.57 -6.80
CA LYS A 169 7.07 2.91 -7.23
C LYS A 169 5.94 3.93 -7.09
N MET A 170 4.72 3.57 -7.47
CA MET A 170 3.56 4.45 -7.37
C MET A 170 3.18 4.73 -5.92
N VAL A 171 3.24 3.73 -5.02
CA VAL A 171 3.06 3.93 -3.57
C VAL A 171 4.06 4.95 -3.04
N MET A 172 5.35 4.74 -3.29
CA MET A 172 6.40 5.64 -2.80
C MET A 172 6.31 7.03 -3.41
N LYS A 173 5.99 7.12 -4.71
CA LYS A 173 5.79 8.40 -5.39
C LYS A 173 4.61 9.16 -4.81
N THR A 174 3.49 8.47 -4.54
CA THR A 174 2.30 9.04 -3.91
C THR A 174 2.63 9.61 -2.53
N ILE A 175 3.36 8.86 -1.69
CA ILE A 175 3.79 9.33 -0.38
C ILE A 175 4.68 10.58 -0.50
N SER A 176 5.62 10.58 -1.45
CA SER A 176 6.56 11.69 -1.66
C SER A 176 5.92 13.00 -2.15
N LYS A 177 4.67 12.96 -2.61
CA LYS A 177 3.97 14.11 -3.21
C LYS A 177 3.34 15.04 -2.19
N PHE A 178 3.22 14.62 -0.94
CA PHE A 178 2.51 15.34 0.11
C PHE A 178 3.37 15.53 1.35
N ALA A 179 3.23 16.69 2.00
CA ALA A 179 3.72 16.87 3.36
C ALA A 179 2.82 16.12 4.35
N LEU A 180 3.42 15.54 5.39
CA LEU A 180 2.73 14.74 6.40
C LEU A 180 2.85 15.39 7.77
N ARG A 181 1.72 15.60 8.44
CA ARG A 181 1.66 16.04 9.84
C ARG A 181 1.21 14.89 10.72
N PHE A 182 2.00 14.58 11.75
CA PHE A 182 1.61 13.61 12.76
C PHE A 182 1.01 14.33 13.95
N ASN A 183 -0.28 14.08 14.23
CA ASN A 183 -0.96 14.56 15.42
C ASN A 183 -1.37 13.36 16.28
N LEU A 184 -0.37 12.68 16.82
CA LEU A 184 -0.55 11.49 17.63
C LEU A 184 -0.80 11.93 19.07
N GLN A 185 -2.08 12.04 19.46
CA GLN A 185 -2.40 12.11 20.88
C GLN A 185 -2.26 10.71 21.45
N ASN A 186 -1.41 10.54 22.46
CA ASN A 186 -1.34 9.29 23.18
C ASN A 186 -2.66 9.12 23.94
N PRO A 187 -3.52 8.12 23.59
CA PRO A 187 -4.81 7.94 24.25
C PRO A 187 -4.68 7.58 25.74
N ASN A 188 -3.47 7.22 26.19
CA ASN A 188 -3.15 6.92 27.58
C ASN A 188 -2.42 8.05 28.32
N TYR A 189 -2.19 9.21 27.68
CA TYR A 189 -1.57 10.36 28.34
C TYR A 189 -2.66 11.20 29.00
N GLN A 190 -2.79 11.08 30.32
CA GLN A 190 -3.46 12.08 31.13
C GLN A 190 -2.43 13.16 31.45
N GLU A 191 -2.66 14.39 30.98
CA GLU A 191 -1.94 15.55 31.52
C GLU A 191 -2.21 15.59 33.03
N GLU A 192 -1.16 15.47 33.85
CA GLU A 192 -1.26 15.83 35.24
C GLU A 192 -1.61 17.32 35.29
N SER A 193 -2.86 17.62 35.63
CA SER A 193 -3.30 18.98 35.94
C SER A 193 -2.44 19.51 37.07
N SER A 194 -1.53 20.43 36.76
CA SER A 194 -0.77 21.21 37.73
C SER A 194 -1.69 22.23 38.40
N ASP A 195 -2.62 21.75 39.22
CA ASP A 195 -3.31 22.55 40.24
C ASP A 195 -2.65 22.28 41.59
N SER A 196 -1.46 22.84 41.76
CA SER A 196 -0.83 22.99 43.07
C SER A 196 -0.13 24.35 43.13
N ASP A 197 -0.92 25.42 43.30
CA ASP A 197 -0.62 26.48 44.27
C ASP A 197 -1.68 27.58 44.24
N LYS A 198 -2.82 27.32 44.89
CA LYS A 198 -3.63 28.36 45.52
C LYS A 198 -4.24 27.85 46.83
N SER A 199 -3.39 27.72 47.85
CA SER A 199 -3.86 27.81 49.24
C SER A 199 -2.69 27.91 50.20
N VAL A 200 -2.27 29.11 50.56
CA VAL A 200 -1.87 29.40 51.94
C VAL A 200 -2.34 30.83 52.28
N ASN A 201 -3.07 30.90 53.40
CA ASN A 201 -3.55 32.09 54.10
C ASN A 201 -2.45 33.10 54.44
#